data_AF-A0A820NHS1-F1
#
_entry.id   AF-A0A820NHS1-F1
#
_cell.length_a   1.000
_cell.length_b   1.000
_cell.length_c   1.000
_cell.angle_alpha   90.00
_cell.angle_beta   90.00
_cell.angle_gamma   90.00
#
_symmetry.space_group_name_H-M   'P 1'
#
loop_
_entity.id
_entity.type
_entity.pdbx_description
1 polymer ?
#
loop_
_entity_poly.entity_id
_entity_poly.type
_entity_poly.pdbx_seq_one_letter_code
_entity_poly.pdbx_strand_id
1 'polypeptide(L)'
;VIIQGFRSYRDETIIEPFSPRYNIIVGRNGCGKSNFFFAIQFVLSDEFSNLSADGRYNLMHEGINSRALNAYVEIIFDNSDSRIMVSYI
;
A
#
# COMPACT_ATOMS: atom_id res chain seq x y z
N VAL A 1 -3.42 -7.66 -0.46
CA VAL A 1 -2.87 -6.28 -0.57
C VAL A 1 -2.08 -6.22 -1.85
N ILE A 2 -2.35 -5.27 -2.72
CA ILE A 2 -1.69 -5.11 -4.02
C ILE A 2 -0.98 -3.75 -4.03
N ILE A 3 0.29 -3.73 -4.44
CA ILE A 3 1.12 -2.53 -4.42
C ILE A 3 1.89 -2.43 -5.75
N GLN A 4 1.82 -1.29 -6.44
CA GLN A 4 2.63 -1.02 -7.63
C GLN A 4 3.07 0.44 -7.67
N GLY A 5 4.30 0.68 -8.12
CA GLY A 5 4.85 2.03 -8.30
C GLY A 5 4.99 2.86 -7.02
N PHE A 6 4.82 2.26 -5.83
CA PHE A 6 4.81 2.96 -4.54
C PHE A 6 6.11 2.74 -3.77
N ARG A 7 6.86 3.82 -3.49
CA ARG A 7 8.13 3.81 -2.75
C ARG A 7 9.11 2.74 -3.21
N SER A 8 9.30 1.65 -2.47
CA SER A 8 10.23 0.57 -2.87
C SER A 8 9.61 -0.48 -3.79
N TYR A 9 8.29 -0.44 -4.01
CA TYR A 9 7.55 -1.38 -4.84
C TYR A 9 7.45 -0.84 -6.26
N ARG A 10 8.36 -1.24 -7.14
CA ARG A 10 8.34 -0.82 -8.56
C ARG A 10 7.23 -1.53 -9.32
N ASP A 11 7.34 -2.85 -9.36
CA ASP A 11 6.45 -3.74 -10.09
C ASP A 11 5.30 -4.17 -9.18
N GLU A 12 4.22 -4.67 -9.79
CA GLU A 12 3.07 -5.16 -9.05
C GLU A 12 3.49 -6.27 -8.08
N THR A 13 3.18 -6.05 -6.81
CA THR A 13 3.39 -7.03 -5.74
C THR A 13 2.04 -7.35 -5.12
N ILE A 14 1.65 -8.62 -5.23
CA ILE A 14 0.43 -9.16 -4.63
C ILE A 14 0.83 -9.91 -3.35
N ILE A 15 0.35 -9.41 -2.22
CA ILE A 15 0.53 -10.05 -0.91
C ILE A 15 -0.80 -10.69 -0.53
N GLU A 16 -0.91 -11.99 -0.79
CA GLU A 16 -1.99 -12.88 -0.38
C GLU A 16 -1.56 -14.35 -0.49
N PRO A 17 -2.20 -15.28 0.25
CA PRO A 17 -3.24 -15.05 1.26
C PRO A 17 -2.68 -14.59 2.62
N PHE A 18 -3.47 -13.82 3.37
CA PHE A 18 -3.20 -13.54 4.78
C PHE A 18 -3.86 -14.59 5.68
N SER A 19 -3.20 -14.92 6.79
CA SER A 19 -3.82 -15.68 7.88
C SER A 19 -4.86 -14.81 8.59
N PRO A 20 -6.03 -15.35 8.99
CA PRO A 20 -7.00 -14.64 9.81
C PRO A 20 -6.53 -14.44 11.26
N ARG A 21 -5.37 -15.00 11.64
CA ARG A 21 -4.77 -14.84 12.96
C ARG A 21 -3.57 -13.89 12.91
N TYR A 22 -2.37 -14.44 12.79
CA TYR A 22 -1.12 -13.70 12.87
C TYR A 22 -0.40 -13.73 11.54
N ASN A 23 0.12 -12.57 11.14
CA ASN A 23 0.97 -12.41 9.96
C ASN A 23 2.24 -11.69 10.41
N ILE A 24 3.41 -12.19 10.01
CA ILE A 24 4.72 -11.65 10.43
C ILE A 24 5.49 -11.22 9.19
N ILE A 25 6.00 -9.98 9.19
CA ILE A 25 6.79 -9.43 8.09
C ILE A 25 8.25 -9.39 8.49
N VAL A 26 9.09 -10.13 7.76
CA VAL A 26 10.54 -10.24 8.00
C VAL A 26 11.34 -9.96 6.73
N GLY A 27 12.61 -9.63 6.89
CA GLY A 27 13.51 -9.34 5.76
C GLY A 27 14.65 -8.43 6.15
N ARG A 28 15.67 -8.33 5.28
CA ARG A 28 16.88 -7.51 5.50
C ARG A 28 16.55 -6.02 5.60
N ASN A 29 17.43 -5.22 6.18
CA ASN A 29 17.27 -3.77 6.17
C ASN A 29 17.23 -3.24 4.72
N GLY A 30 16.33 -2.29 4.47
CA GLY A 30 16.12 -1.72 3.13
C GLY A 30 15.20 -2.52 2.20
N CYS A 31 14.72 -3.72 2.58
CA CYS A 31 13.90 -4.55 1.67
C CYS A 31 12.43 -4.12 1.52
N GLY A 32 12.04 -2.95 2.04
CA GLY A 32 10.67 -2.40 1.85
C GLY A 32 9.63 -2.74 2.93
N LYS A 33 10.02 -3.33 4.07
CA LYS A 33 9.09 -3.66 5.18
C LYS A 33 8.32 -2.44 5.69
N SER A 34 9.01 -1.34 6.03
CA SER A 34 8.34 -0.11 6.47
C SER A 34 7.46 0.50 5.38
N ASN A 35 7.87 0.36 4.11
CA ASN A 35 7.06 0.83 2.98
C ASN A 35 5.80 0.00 2.76
N PHE A 36 5.78 -1.29 3.14
CA PHE A 36 4.55 -2.08 3.16
C PHE A 36 3.53 -1.49 4.14
N PHE A 37 3.96 -1.16 5.36
CA PHE A 37 3.09 -0.52 6.34
C PHE A 37 2.66 0.89 5.92
N PHE A 38 3.55 1.66 5.27
CA PHE A 38 3.15 2.94 4.66
C PHE A 38 2.12 2.77 3.54
N ALA A 39 2.19 1.71 2.74
CA ALA A 39 1.18 1.43 1.72
C ALA A 39 -0.18 1.15 2.38
N ILE A 40 -0.21 0.40 3.48
CA ILE A 40 -1.45 0.18 4.26
C ILE A 40 -1.99 1.50 4.82
N GLN A 41 -1.12 2.31 5.44
CA GLN A 41 -1.51 3.60 5.99
C GLN A 41 -2.01 4.56 4.90
N PHE A 42 -1.39 4.55 3.72
CA PHE A 42 -1.78 5.38 2.58
C PHE A 42 -3.25 5.16 2.17
N VAL A 43 -3.75 3.93 2.27
CA VAL A 43 -5.16 3.61 1.92
C VAL A 43 -6.11 3.93 3.08
N LEU A 44 -5.70 3.70 4.33
CA LEU A 44 -6.61 3.74 5.48
C LEU A 44 -6.59 5.06 6.25
N SER A 45 -5.62 5.94 6.02
CA SER A 45 -5.46 7.19 6.76
C SER A 45 -5.79 8.40 5.91
N ASP A 46 -6.58 9.31 6.49
CA ASP A 46 -6.92 10.61 5.89
C ASP A 46 -5.71 11.54 5.72
N GLU A 47 -4.58 11.24 6.37
CA GLU A 47 -3.33 12.00 6.25
C GLU A 47 -2.89 12.14 4.78
N PHE A 48 -3.16 11.12 3.96
CA PHE A 48 -2.73 11.08 2.56
C PHE A 48 -3.77 11.63 1.57
N SER A 49 -4.99 11.94 2.02
CA SER A 49 -6.08 12.41 1.17
C SER A 49 -5.83 13.80 0.57
N ASN A 50 -5.05 14.65 1.27
CA ASN A 50 -4.84 16.06 0.90
C ASN A 50 -3.37 16.40 0.61
N LEU A 51 -2.61 15.45 0.07
CA LEU A 51 -1.20 15.71 -0.28
C LEU A 51 -1.08 16.74 -1.40
N SER A 52 -0.08 17.64 -1.23
CA SER A 52 0.42 18.49 -2.31
C SER A 52 0.98 17.65 -3.46
N ALA A 53 1.19 18.28 -4.62
CA ALA A 53 1.81 17.62 -5.77
C ALA A 53 3.17 16.99 -5.40
N ASP A 54 4.01 17.73 -4.68
CA ASP A 54 5.31 17.22 -4.19
C ASP A 54 5.14 16.06 -3.20
N GLY A 55 4.12 16.13 -2.33
CA GLY A 55 3.80 15.05 -1.41
C GLY A 55 3.44 13.74 -2.14
N ARG A 56 2.62 13.85 -3.20
CA ARG A 56 2.26 12.72 -4.07
C ARG A 56 3.46 12.21 -4.86
N TYR A 57 4.28 13.12 -5.40
CA TYR A 57 5.53 12.79 -6.09
C TYR A 57 6.47 12.00 -5.17
N ASN A 58 6.56 12.44 -3.90
CA ASN A 58 6.99 11.74 -2.68
C ASN A 58 6.74 10.23 -2.66
N LEU A 59 5.53 9.82 -3.04
CA LEU A 59 5.06 8.46 -2.88
C LEU A 59 5.48 7.52 -4.00
N MET A 60 5.86 8.07 -5.15
CA MET A 60 6.15 7.27 -6.33
C MET A 60 7.52 6.60 -6.20
N HIS A 61 7.64 5.39 -6.74
CA HIS A 61 8.88 4.65 -6.78
C HIS A 61 9.91 5.39 -7.64
N GLU A 62 11.10 5.63 -7.09
CA GLU A 62 12.23 6.23 -7.81
C GLU A 62 13.32 5.18 -8.01
N GLY A 63 13.45 4.72 -9.26
CA GLY A 63 14.54 3.86 -9.68
C GLY A 63 15.72 4.67 -10.23
N ILE A 64 16.80 3.96 -10.59
CA ILE A 64 18.05 4.55 -11.11
C ILE A 64 17.83 5.36 -12.40
N ASN A 65 16.88 4.94 -13.24
CA ASN A 65 16.68 5.52 -14.58
C ASN A 65 15.47 6.46 -14.67
N SER A 66 14.42 6.21 -13.89
CA SER A 66 13.21 7.04 -13.88
C SER A 66 12.32 6.74 -12.68
N ARG A 67 11.54 7.74 -12.28
CA ARG A 67 10.44 7.59 -11.32
C ARG A 67 9.24 6.92 -12.00
N ALA A 68 8.42 6.20 -11.24
CA ALA A 68 7.19 5.59 -11.74
C ALA A 68 6.21 6.69 -12.19
N LEU A 69 5.54 6.48 -13.32
CA LEU A 69 4.55 7.41 -13.87
C LEU A 69 3.19 7.30 -13.16
N ASN A 70 2.89 6.10 -12.65
CA ASN A 70 1.66 5.80 -11.92
C ASN A 70 2.02 4.94 -10.70
N ALA A 71 1.22 5.05 -9.64
CA ALA A 71 1.31 4.24 -8.45
C ALA A 71 -0.08 3.97 -7.90
N TYR A 72 -0.32 2.78 -7.37
CA TYR A 72 -1.55 2.45 -6.66
C TYR A 72 -1.28 1.46 -5.53
N VAL A 73 -2.20 1.47 -4.57
CA VAL A 73 -2.27 0.51 -3.48
C VAL A 73 -3.71 0.10 -3.31
N GLU A 74 -3.97 -1.20 -3.27
CA GLU A 74 -5.30 -1.77 -3.07
C GLU A 74 -5.31 -2.69 -1.85
N ILE A 75 -6.34 -2.56 -1.02
CA ILE A 75 -6.59 -3.43 0.13
C ILE A 75 -7.96 -4.05 -0.04
N ILE A 76 -7.99 -5.39 -0.10
CA ILE A 76 -9.20 -6.18 -0.09
C ILE A 76 -9.44 -6.66 1.34
N PHE A 77 -10.60 -6.34 1.89
CA PHE A 77 -11.03 -6.80 3.21
C PHE A 77 -12.06 -7.92 3.07
N ASP A 78 -11.90 -8.98 3.86
CA ASP A 78 -12.99 -9.92 4.12
C ASP A 78 -13.95 -9.27 5.13
N ASN A 79 -15.17 -8.97 4.66
CA ASN A 79 -16.25 -8.41 5.47
C ASN A 79 -17.36 -9.44 5.75
N SER A 80 -17.01 -10.72 5.82
CA SER A 80 -17.97 -11.81 6.09
C SER A 80 -18.71 -11.68 7.44
N ASP A 81 -18.11 -10.98 8.42
CA ASP A 81 -18.75 -10.65 9.71
C ASP A 81 -19.60 -9.36 9.66
N SER A 82 -19.67 -8.69 8.50
CA SER A 82 -20.44 -7.46 8.28
C SER A 82 -20.10 -6.31 9.24
N ARG A 83 -18.87 -6.23 9.75
CA ARG A 83 -18.43 -5.11 10.60
C ARG A 83 -18.34 -3.79 9.85
N ILE A 84 -17.86 -3.82 8.61
CA ILE A 84 -17.81 -2.63 7.78
C ILE A 84 -19.22 -2.42 7.24
N MET A 85 -19.87 -1.34 7.68
CA MET A 85 -21.16 -0.94 7.14
C MET A 85 -20.98 -0.48 5.69
N VAL A 86 -21.41 -1.32 4.75
CA VAL A 86 -21.49 -0.95 3.35
C VAL A 86 -22.90 -0.44 3.10
N SER A 87 -23.07 0.87 3.03
CA SER A 87 -24.34 1.46 2.61
C SER A 87 -24.53 1.18 1.11
N TYR A 88 -25.55 0.38 0.78
CA TYR A 88 -26.04 0.28 -0.58
C TYR A 88 -26.79 1.58 -0.91
N ILE A 89 -26.35 2.26 -1.96
CA ILE A 89 -27.07 3.39 -2.56
C ILE A 89 -28.23 2.84 -3.38
#